data_AF-A0A4Q6FKV8-F1
#
_entry.id   AF-A0A4Q6FKV8-F1
#
_cell.length_a   1.000
_cell.length_b   1.000
_cell.length_c   1.000
_cell.angle_alpha   90.00
_cell.angle_beta   90.00
_cell.angle_gamma   90.00
#
_symmetry.space_group_name_H-M   'P 1'
#
loop_
_entity.id
_entity.type
_entity.pdbx_description
1 polymer ?
#
loop_
_entity_poly.entity_id
_entity_poly.type
_entity_poly.pdbx_seq_one_letter_code
_entity_poly.pdbx_strand_id
1 'polypeptide(L)'
;MLSLFVSTLAKAQAEQGLPNEGLSARKRADLSGEILLDAVGFNPYTTTGIYGGYYINPNEVATLRLNQSEVADHNLNVKSLSVGWKSFWANSFFTHLGISARKFDWDWNVSRYDVSTGNYLSPEHLRSEYFTLIADLAIGNQWQLGNFTIGTEWVGFSVPLSTLGDEEVSGATTQTFSYDLNAAREDIRVSKRAQLIALR
;
A
#
# COMPACT_ATOMS: atom_id res chain seq x y z
N MET A 1 -15.59 13.07 15.55
CA MET A 1 -16.44 12.04 16.18
C MET A 1 -15.73 11.65 17.48
N LEU A 2 -16.35 11.93 18.63
CA LEU A 2 -15.75 11.84 19.98
C LEU A 2 -15.87 10.39 20.51
N SER A 3 -14.80 9.84 21.07
CA SER A 3 -14.86 8.61 21.90
C SER A 3 -14.31 8.91 23.29
N LEU A 4 -15.15 8.72 24.31
CA LEU A 4 -14.86 8.83 25.73
C LEU A 4 -14.58 7.43 26.28
N PHE A 5 -13.36 7.19 26.72
CA PHE A 5 -13.08 6.20 27.77
C PHE A 5 -12.19 6.86 28.82
N VAL A 6 -12.67 6.84 30.06
CA VAL A 6 -12.00 7.36 31.25
C VAL A 6 -10.98 6.31 31.69
N SER A 7 -9.69 6.62 31.51
CA SER A 7 -8.59 5.85 32.13
C SER A 7 -8.35 6.39 33.54
N THR A 8 -8.78 5.62 34.55
CA THR A 8 -8.54 5.90 35.98
C THR A 8 -7.25 5.26 36.52
N LEU A 9 -6.47 4.56 35.67
CA LEU A 9 -5.32 3.76 36.10
C LEU A 9 -3.96 4.46 35.98
N ALA A 10 -3.89 5.60 35.30
CA ALA A 10 -2.61 6.27 35.01
C ALA A 10 -1.89 6.91 36.23
N LYS A 11 -2.51 6.94 37.42
CA LYS A 11 -1.95 7.65 38.59
C LYS A 11 -1.05 6.80 39.50
N ALA A 12 -1.01 5.46 39.36
CA ALA A 12 -0.29 4.59 40.30
C ALA A 12 1.14 4.21 39.88
N GLN A 13 1.59 4.52 38.66
CA GLN A 13 2.88 4.05 38.12
C GLN A 13 4.02 5.08 38.16
N ALA A 14 3.81 6.27 38.72
CA ALA A 14 4.83 7.34 38.73
C ALA A 14 5.94 7.17 39.78
N GLU A 15 5.82 6.24 40.75
CA GLU A 15 6.74 6.14 41.89
C GLU A 15 7.76 4.99 41.81
N GLN A 16 7.64 4.07 40.85
CA GLN A 16 8.64 3.03 40.66
C GLN A 16 9.58 3.50 39.57
N GLY A 17 10.89 3.52 39.85
CA GLY A 17 11.99 4.00 38.99
C GLY A 17 12.16 3.22 37.69
N LEU A 18 11.08 3.17 36.91
CA LEU A 18 11.02 2.62 35.59
C LEU A 18 11.94 3.44 34.69
N PRO A 19 12.62 2.79 33.74
CA PRO A 19 13.45 3.47 32.76
C PRO A 19 12.67 4.65 32.16
N ASN A 20 13.38 5.71 31.74
CA ASN A 20 12.84 6.90 31.08
C ASN A 20 12.22 6.53 29.71
N GLU A 21 11.16 5.72 29.73
CA GLU A 21 10.33 5.45 28.59
C GLU A 21 9.64 6.76 28.20
N GLY A 22 9.84 7.15 26.95
CA GLY A 22 9.27 8.39 26.45
C GLY A 22 7.74 8.38 26.50
N LEU A 23 7.16 9.58 26.47
CA LEU A 23 5.72 9.81 26.63
C LEU A 23 4.84 8.99 25.66
N SER A 24 5.32 8.66 24.46
CA SER A 24 4.56 7.86 23.50
C SER A 24 4.55 6.38 23.86
N ALA A 25 5.66 5.83 24.36
CA ALA A 25 5.73 4.43 24.80
C ALA A 25 4.74 4.15 25.93
N ARG A 26 4.70 5.03 26.95
CA ARG A 26 3.77 4.92 28.07
C ARG A 26 2.30 4.93 27.62
N LYS A 27 1.96 5.81 26.67
CA LYS A 27 0.59 5.88 26.14
C LYS A 27 0.19 4.62 25.36
N ARG A 28 1.13 3.94 24.69
CA ARG A 28 0.86 2.68 23.99
C ARG A 28 0.60 1.52 24.96
N ALA A 29 1.11 1.59 26.19
CA ALA A 29 0.94 0.51 27.17
C ALA A 29 -0.53 0.30 27.59
N ASP A 30 -1.36 1.34 27.48
CA ASP A 30 -2.79 1.27 27.80
C ASP A 30 -3.65 0.93 26.56
N LEU A 31 -3.05 0.73 25.38
CA LEU A 31 -3.76 0.44 24.14
C LEU A 31 -3.71 -1.05 23.80
N SER A 32 -4.85 -1.60 23.40
CA SER A 32 -4.94 -2.95 22.83
C SER A 32 -4.95 -2.94 21.31
N GLY A 33 -5.38 -1.83 20.69
CA GLY A 33 -5.43 -1.70 19.24
C GLY A 33 -5.50 -0.27 18.77
N GLU A 34 -5.32 -0.10 17.46
CA GLU A 34 -5.40 1.18 16.77
C GLU A 34 -6.08 1.00 15.41
N ILE A 35 -6.82 2.02 14.99
CA ILE A 35 -7.35 2.14 13.62
C ILE A 35 -6.86 3.49 13.11
N LEU A 36 -6.19 3.48 11.97
CA LEU A 36 -5.61 4.68 11.35
C LEU A 36 -6.13 4.80 9.92
N LEU A 37 -6.27 6.04 9.47
CA LEU A 37 -6.38 6.33 8.05
C LEU A 37 -4.98 6.33 7.48
N ASP A 38 -4.76 5.51 6.45
CA ASP A 38 -3.49 5.42 5.76
C ASP A 38 -3.55 6.29 4.50
N ALA A 39 -2.55 7.14 4.34
CA ALA A 39 -2.41 8.00 3.17
C ALA A 39 -0.93 7.98 2.79
N VAL A 40 -0.62 7.31 1.68
CA VAL A 40 0.73 7.23 1.14
C VAL A 40 0.76 8.09 -0.12
N GLY A 41 1.54 9.17 -0.09
CA GLY A 41 1.80 9.97 -1.29
C GLY A 41 2.34 11.37 -1.09
N PHE A 42 3.56 11.59 -1.60
CA PHE A 42 3.86 12.73 -2.47
C PHE A 42 4.40 12.12 -3.78
N ASN A 43 3.68 12.27 -4.90
CA ASN A 43 4.05 11.91 -6.29
C ASN A 43 3.63 10.52 -6.83
N PRO A 44 3.21 10.41 -8.10
CA PRO A 44 2.01 11.05 -8.68
C PRO A 44 0.72 10.30 -8.32
N TYR A 45 0.79 9.25 -7.49
CA TYR A 45 -0.34 8.40 -7.16
C TYR A 45 -0.70 8.57 -5.69
N THR A 46 -1.94 8.98 -5.43
CA THR A 46 -2.43 9.01 -4.06
C THR A 46 -2.89 7.59 -3.73
N THR A 47 -2.33 7.03 -2.68
CA THR A 47 -2.83 5.78 -2.10
C THR A 47 -3.55 6.14 -0.81
N THR A 48 -4.80 5.70 -0.69
CA THR A 48 -5.59 5.87 0.54
C THR A 48 -6.02 4.52 1.05
N GLY A 49 -6.16 4.40 2.36
CA GLY A 49 -6.60 3.16 2.95
C GLY A 49 -6.89 3.22 4.44
N ILE A 50 -7.10 2.04 5.00
CA ILE A 50 -7.36 1.83 6.40
C ILE A 50 -6.30 0.88 6.93
N TYR A 51 -5.73 1.26 8.06
CA TYR A 51 -4.78 0.49 8.82
C TYR A 51 -5.45 0.06 10.13
N GLY A 52 -5.32 -1.20 10.50
CA GLY A 52 -5.66 -1.75 11.81
C GLY A 52 -4.41 -2.34 12.47
N GLY A 53 -4.21 -2.05 13.75
CA GLY A 53 -3.10 -2.57 14.54
C GLY A 53 -3.60 -3.21 15.84
N TYR A 54 -2.99 -4.32 16.23
CA TYR A 54 -3.17 -4.95 17.54
C TYR A 54 -1.85 -4.92 18.31
N TYR A 55 -1.87 -4.30 19.50
CA TYR A 55 -0.70 -4.18 20.36
C TYR A 55 -0.49 -5.50 21.10
N ILE A 56 0.66 -6.13 20.85
CA ILE A 56 1.09 -7.33 21.58
C ILE A 56 1.82 -6.90 22.85
N ASN A 57 2.58 -5.82 22.75
CA ASN A 57 3.14 -5.06 23.87
C ASN A 57 3.31 -3.59 23.42
N PRO A 58 3.73 -2.65 24.30
CA PRO A 58 3.83 -1.23 23.95
C PRO A 58 4.81 -0.93 22.80
N ASN A 59 5.66 -1.89 22.44
CA ASN A 59 6.68 -1.75 21.41
C ASN A 59 6.45 -2.63 20.19
N GLU A 60 5.40 -3.46 20.16
CA GLU A 60 5.17 -4.41 19.08
C GLU A 60 3.70 -4.46 18.69
N VAL A 61 3.44 -4.26 17.39
CA VAL A 61 2.09 -4.19 16.83
C VAL A 61 1.99 -5.11 15.63
N ALA A 62 1.04 -6.03 15.65
CA ALA A 62 0.63 -6.78 14.47
C ALA A 62 -0.31 -5.89 13.64
N THR A 63 -0.06 -5.78 12.34
CA THR A 63 -0.72 -4.80 11.48
C THR A 63 -1.47 -5.47 10.33
N LEU A 64 -2.64 -4.93 10.00
CA LEU A 64 -3.42 -5.24 8.80
C LEU A 64 -3.67 -3.92 8.05
N ARG A 65 -3.39 -3.87 6.75
CA ARG A 65 -3.65 -2.68 5.92
C ARG A 65 -4.47 -3.05 4.70
N LEU A 66 -5.43 -2.18 4.37
CA LEU A 66 -6.23 -2.24 3.16
C LEU A 66 -6.05 -0.90 2.44
N ASN A 67 -5.42 -0.92 1.27
CA ASN A 67 -5.18 0.30 0.50
C ASN A 67 -5.75 0.19 -0.90
N GLN A 68 -6.15 1.33 -1.45
CA GLN A 68 -6.52 1.53 -2.84
C GLN A 68 -5.74 2.72 -3.40
N SER A 69 -5.21 2.57 -4.60
CA SER A 69 -4.60 3.64 -5.37
C SER A 69 -5.19 3.69 -6.76
N GLU A 70 -5.40 4.92 -7.23
CA GLU A 70 -5.89 5.19 -8.58
C GLU A 70 -4.87 6.06 -9.29
N VAL A 71 -4.42 5.59 -10.44
CA VAL A 71 -3.53 6.34 -11.33
C VAL A 71 -4.38 7.07 -12.36
N ALA A 72 -4.51 8.38 -12.19
CA ALA A 72 -5.39 9.23 -13.01
C ALA A 72 -5.13 9.11 -14.52
N ASP A 73 -3.86 8.93 -14.92
CA ASP A 73 -3.48 8.94 -16.35
C ASP A 73 -3.66 7.60 -17.07
N HIS A 74 -3.88 6.49 -16.35
CA HIS A 74 -3.82 5.15 -16.95
C HIS A 74 -4.96 4.20 -16.60
N ASN A 75 -6.04 4.67 -15.96
CA ASN A 75 -7.14 3.82 -15.46
C ASN A 75 -6.62 2.55 -14.77
N LEU A 76 -5.50 2.70 -14.05
CA LEU A 76 -4.90 1.61 -13.29
C LEU A 76 -5.40 1.73 -11.86
N ASN A 77 -6.18 0.74 -11.44
CA ASN A 77 -6.64 0.60 -10.07
C ASN A 77 -5.77 -0.46 -9.37
N VAL A 78 -5.17 -0.07 -8.25
CA VAL A 78 -4.35 -0.96 -7.45
C VAL A 78 -5.00 -1.13 -6.09
N LYS A 79 -5.29 -2.38 -5.72
CA LYS A 79 -5.80 -2.73 -4.39
C LYS A 79 -4.78 -3.57 -3.67
N SER A 80 -4.52 -3.28 -2.40
CA SER A 80 -3.58 -4.07 -1.61
C SER A 80 -4.14 -4.48 -0.26
N LEU A 81 -3.85 -5.72 0.10
CA LEU A 81 -4.03 -6.28 1.44
C LEU A 81 -2.64 -6.59 1.99
N SER A 82 -2.32 -6.01 3.14
CA SER A 82 -1.01 -6.17 3.78
C SER A 82 -1.16 -6.67 5.20
N VAL A 83 -0.31 -7.61 5.57
CA VAL A 83 -0.09 -8.02 6.95
C VAL A 83 1.34 -7.71 7.34
N GLY A 84 1.57 -7.37 8.61
CA GLY A 84 2.93 -7.04 9.03
C GLY A 84 3.10 -6.89 10.53
N TRP A 85 4.31 -6.47 10.88
CA TRP A 85 4.80 -6.29 12.22
C TRP A 85 5.47 -4.93 12.32
N LYS A 86 5.07 -4.14 13.31
CA LYS A 86 5.69 -2.86 13.64
C LYS A 86 6.41 -2.99 14.97
N SER A 87 7.72 -2.78 14.99
CA SER A 87 8.55 -2.76 16.19
C SER A 87 9.02 -1.35 16.48
N PHE A 88 8.62 -0.81 17.63
CA PHE A 88 9.04 0.50 18.09
C PHE A 88 10.39 0.41 18.79
N TRP A 89 11.26 1.34 18.43
CA TRP A 89 12.50 1.59 19.12
C TRP A 89 12.56 3.06 19.51
N ALA A 90 13.14 3.35 20.67
CA ALA A 90 13.01 4.65 21.32
C ALA A 90 11.53 5.07 21.52
N ASN A 91 11.28 6.38 21.69
CA ASN A 91 9.96 6.89 22.07
C ASN A 91 8.90 6.69 20.95
N SER A 92 9.24 7.05 19.71
CA SER A 92 8.29 7.14 18.60
C SER A 92 8.80 6.55 17.30
N PHE A 93 10.05 6.10 17.21
CA PHE A 93 10.56 5.49 16.00
C PHE A 93 10.08 4.05 15.90
N PHE A 94 9.90 3.57 14.68
CA PHE A 94 9.57 2.18 14.46
C PHE A 94 10.19 1.68 13.16
N THR A 95 10.37 0.36 13.13
CA THR A 95 10.59 -0.41 11.91
C THR A 95 9.33 -1.23 11.64
N HIS A 96 8.86 -1.21 10.40
CA HIS A 96 7.75 -2.03 9.93
C HIS A 96 8.28 -3.07 8.95
N LEU A 97 7.88 -4.33 9.14
CA LEU A 97 8.16 -5.43 8.25
C LEU A 97 6.84 -6.07 7.86
N GLY A 98 6.58 -6.29 6.57
CA GLY A 98 5.30 -6.80 6.11
C GLY A 98 5.37 -7.63 4.86
N ILE A 99 4.23 -8.25 4.55
CA ILE A 99 3.96 -8.88 3.27
C ILE A 99 2.64 -8.31 2.75
N SER A 100 2.64 -7.91 1.49
CA SER A 100 1.50 -7.32 0.80
C SER A 100 1.12 -8.12 -0.44
N ALA A 101 -0.16 -8.46 -0.55
CA ALA A 101 -0.75 -8.93 -1.80
C ALA A 101 -1.40 -7.73 -2.50
N ARG A 102 -0.98 -7.44 -3.74
CA ARG A 102 -1.53 -6.37 -4.57
C ARG A 102 -2.24 -6.93 -5.78
N LYS A 103 -3.46 -6.47 -6.05
CA LYS A 103 -4.19 -6.68 -7.30
C LYS A 103 -4.06 -5.43 -8.17
N PHE A 104 -3.70 -5.62 -9.42
CA PHE A 104 -3.65 -4.58 -10.44
C PHE A 104 -4.76 -4.86 -11.44
N ASP A 105 -5.66 -3.88 -11.59
CA ASP A 105 -6.71 -3.87 -12.59
C ASP A 105 -6.37 -2.73 -13.56
N TRP A 106 -5.94 -3.08 -14.77
CA TRP A 106 -5.54 -2.11 -15.79
C TRP A 106 -6.49 -2.16 -16.99
N ASP A 107 -7.13 -1.03 -17.25
CA ASP A 107 -8.04 -0.84 -18.37
C ASP A 107 -7.50 0.23 -19.32
N TRP A 108 -7.38 -0.04 -20.62
CA TRP A 108 -6.98 0.99 -21.59
C TRP A 108 -7.68 0.79 -22.94
N ASN A 109 -7.81 1.89 -23.67
CA ASN A 109 -8.40 1.88 -25.01
C ASN A 109 -7.29 2.03 -26.04
N VAL A 110 -7.27 1.15 -27.03
CA VAL A 110 -6.34 1.22 -28.16
C VAL A 110 -7.10 1.69 -29.38
N SER A 111 -6.83 2.93 -29.80
CA SER A 111 -7.31 3.46 -31.08
C SER A 111 -6.45 2.91 -32.22
N ARG A 112 -7.09 2.44 -33.29
CA ARG A 112 -6.39 1.89 -34.45
C ARG A 112 -6.59 2.75 -35.69
N TYR A 113 -5.59 2.74 -36.56
CA TYR A 113 -5.65 3.37 -37.87
C TYR A 113 -5.48 2.31 -38.96
N ASP A 114 -6.49 2.14 -39.80
CA ASP A 114 -6.42 1.26 -40.96
C ASP A 114 -5.80 2.00 -42.14
N VAL A 115 -4.55 1.63 -42.46
CA VAL A 115 -3.77 2.23 -43.55
C VAL A 115 -4.39 1.94 -44.93
N SER A 116 -5.13 0.84 -45.07
CA SER A 116 -5.72 0.43 -46.35
C SER A 116 -6.96 1.26 -46.70
N THR A 117 -7.75 1.64 -45.69
CA THR A 117 -8.96 2.46 -45.86
C THR A 117 -8.75 3.93 -45.49
N GLY A 118 -7.62 4.26 -44.84
CA GLY A 118 -7.30 5.60 -44.37
C GLY A 118 -8.14 6.07 -43.18
N ASN A 119 -8.87 5.17 -42.52
CA ASN A 119 -9.83 5.49 -41.46
C ASN A 119 -9.34 5.04 -40.08
N TYR A 120 -9.77 5.74 -39.03
CA TYR A 120 -9.65 5.25 -37.66
C TYR A 120 -10.72 4.20 -37.41
N LEU A 121 -10.32 3.05 -36.88
CA LEU A 121 -11.23 2.03 -36.42
C LEU A 121 -11.76 2.39 -35.03
N SER A 122 -12.91 1.83 -34.66
CA SER A 122 -13.44 1.93 -33.30
C SER A 122 -12.38 1.47 -32.29
N PRO A 123 -12.13 2.22 -31.20
CA PRO A 123 -11.19 1.82 -30.17
C PRO A 123 -11.54 0.44 -29.61
N GLU A 124 -10.54 -0.42 -29.45
CA GLU A 124 -10.70 -1.67 -28.72
C GLU A 124 -10.39 -1.44 -27.24
N HIS A 125 -11.25 -1.97 -26.39
CA HIS A 125 -11.09 -1.93 -24.94
C HIS A 125 -10.30 -3.15 -24.50
N LEU A 126 -9.13 -2.91 -23.92
CA LEU A 126 -8.23 -3.95 -23.43
C LEU A 126 -8.18 -3.89 -21.90
N ARG A 127 -8.18 -5.08 -21.30
CA ARG A 127 -8.11 -5.24 -19.84
C ARG A 127 -7.08 -6.30 -19.46
N SER A 128 -6.27 -5.98 -18.47
CA SER A 128 -5.31 -6.89 -17.84
C SER A 128 -5.50 -6.87 -16.32
N GLU A 129 -5.51 -8.07 -15.73
CA GLU A 129 -5.50 -8.25 -14.28
C GLU A 129 -4.30 -9.11 -13.86
N TYR A 130 -3.58 -8.68 -12.84
CA TYR A 130 -2.53 -9.51 -12.24
C TYR A 130 -2.35 -9.20 -10.75
N PHE A 131 -1.69 -10.14 -10.08
CA PHE A 131 -1.43 -10.13 -8.65
C PHE A 131 0.07 -10.12 -8.38
N THR A 132 0.51 -9.36 -7.39
CA THR A 132 1.91 -9.37 -6.95
C THR A 132 1.97 -9.56 -5.44
N LEU A 133 2.82 -10.47 -4.99
CA LEU A 133 3.20 -10.63 -3.59
C LEU A 133 4.48 -9.83 -3.35
N ILE A 134 4.50 -9.02 -2.30
CA ILE A 134 5.58 -8.09 -1.99
C ILE A 134 5.98 -8.25 -0.54
N ALA A 135 7.28 -8.22 -0.25
CA ALA A 135 7.81 -7.99 1.08
C ALA A 135 8.09 -6.50 1.28
N ASP A 136 7.67 -5.94 2.39
CA ASP A 136 7.82 -4.52 2.72
C ASP A 136 8.70 -4.35 3.96
N LEU A 137 9.59 -3.38 3.93
CA LEU A 137 10.38 -2.91 5.07
C LEU A 137 10.32 -1.39 5.11
N ALA A 138 9.89 -0.80 6.22
CA ALA A 138 9.86 0.64 6.37
C ALA A 138 10.39 1.11 7.72
N ILE A 139 10.87 2.34 7.77
CA ILE A 139 11.26 3.05 8.98
C ILE A 139 10.41 4.32 9.08
N GLY A 140 9.84 4.56 10.25
CA GLY A 140 8.90 5.65 10.46
C GLY A 140 8.93 6.23 11.86
N ASN A 141 8.08 7.22 12.05
CA ASN A 141 7.73 7.76 13.36
C ASN A 141 6.23 7.70 13.59
N GLN A 142 5.83 7.37 14.82
CA GLN A 142 4.45 7.45 15.27
C GLN A 142 4.38 8.09 16.66
N TRP A 143 3.69 9.22 16.72
CA TRP A 143 3.48 10.03 17.91
C TRP A 143 2.11 9.76 18.50
N GLN A 144 2.08 9.55 19.82
CA GLN A 144 0.83 9.37 20.57
C GLN A 144 0.42 10.64 21.31
N LEU A 145 -0.67 11.25 20.85
CA LEU A 145 -1.26 12.49 21.34
C LEU A 145 -2.54 12.20 22.15
N GLY A 146 -2.39 11.41 23.21
CA GLY A 146 -3.54 10.96 24.01
C GLY A 146 -4.19 9.77 23.31
N ASN A 147 -5.47 9.88 22.96
CA ASN A 147 -6.20 8.87 22.19
C ASN A 147 -6.03 9.05 20.67
N PHE A 148 -5.21 10.00 20.25
CA PHE A 148 -4.95 10.28 18.85
C PHE A 148 -3.53 9.87 18.47
N THR A 149 -3.40 9.27 17.29
CA THR A 149 -2.14 8.76 16.77
C THR A 149 -1.86 9.44 15.44
N ILE A 150 -0.66 9.99 15.29
CA ILE A 150 -0.14 10.43 13.99
C ILE A 150 1.08 9.58 13.71
N GLY A 151 1.15 9.00 12.52
CA GLY A 151 2.31 8.26 12.06
C GLY A 151 2.71 8.66 10.65
N THR A 152 3.97 8.46 10.34
CA THR A 152 4.52 8.58 8.99
C THR A 152 5.63 7.56 8.81
N GLU A 153 5.67 6.93 7.65
CA GLU A 153 6.79 6.10 7.20
C GLU A 153 7.69 6.98 6.34
N TRP A 154 8.94 7.18 6.76
CA TRP A 154 9.88 8.08 6.10
C TRP A 154 10.56 7.44 4.92
N VAL A 155 11.00 6.19 5.11
CA VAL A 155 11.75 5.40 4.14
C VAL A 155 11.14 4.02 4.11
N GLY A 156 10.79 3.56 2.92
CA GLY A 156 10.24 2.24 2.69
C GLY A 156 10.97 1.56 1.53
N PHE A 157 11.13 0.25 1.65
CA PHE A 157 11.65 -0.63 0.62
C PHE A 157 10.62 -1.73 0.40
N SER A 158 10.26 -1.96 -0.86
CA SER A 158 9.35 -3.04 -1.23
C SER A 158 10.03 -3.95 -2.25
N VAL A 159 10.10 -5.24 -1.95
CA VAL A 159 10.70 -6.26 -2.82
C VAL A 159 9.59 -7.21 -3.26
N PRO A 160 9.25 -7.27 -4.56
CA PRO A 160 8.29 -8.26 -5.04
C PRO A 160 8.90 -9.65 -4.93
N LEU A 161 8.15 -10.55 -4.30
CA LEU A 161 8.49 -11.95 -4.08
C LEU A 161 7.98 -12.82 -5.23
N SER A 162 6.79 -12.50 -5.75
CA SER A 162 6.20 -13.21 -6.88
C SER A 162 5.17 -12.34 -7.60
N THR A 163 4.94 -12.65 -8.87
CA THR A 163 3.85 -12.09 -9.68
C THR A 163 3.07 -13.25 -10.27
N LEU A 164 1.76 -13.25 -10.06
CA LEU A 164 0.80 -14.24 -10.54
C LEU A 164 -0.23 -13.54 -11.42
N GLY A 165 -0.79 -14.25 -12.39
CA GLY A 165 -1.77 -13.70 -13.32
C GLY A 165 -1.29 -13.75 -14.76
N ASP A 166 -2.27 -13.85 -15.65
CA ASP A 166 -2.01 -14.16 -17.05
C ASP A 166 -1.35 -12.97 -17.77
N GLU A 167 -0.49 -13.27 -18.74
CA GLU A 167 -0.05 -12.28 -19.74
C GLU A 167 -1.13 -12.02 -20.80
N GLU A 168 -2.31 -12.62 -20.61
CA GLU A 168 -3.42 -12.53 -21.53
C GLU A 168 -4.13 -11.20 -21.40
N VAL A 169 -4.15 -10.47 -22.51
CA VAL A 169 -4.94 -9.27 -22.66
C VAL A 169 -6.33 -9.70 -23.12
N SER A 170 -7.32 -9.50 -22.27
CA SER A 170 -8.72 -9.75 -22.63
C SER A 170 -9.26 -8.60 -23.47
N GLY A 171 -10.19 -8.89 -24.38
CA GLY A 171 -10.82 -7.90 -25.27
C GLY A 171 -10.17 -7.72 -26.64
N ALA A 172 -9.03 -8.37 -26.90
CA ALA A 172 -8.39 -8.34 -28.23
C ALA A 172 -9.19 -9.16 -29.26
N THR A 173 -9.56 -8.56 -30.39
CA THR A 173 -10.19 -9.29 -31.51
C THR A 173 -9.13 -9.92 -32.43
N THR A 174 -9.51 -10.91 -33.26
CA THR A 174 -8.63 -11.61 -34.22
C THR A 174 -7.95 -10.67 -35.23
N GLN A 175 -8.43 -9.43 -35.37
CA GLN A 175 -7.87 -8.39 -36.23
C GLN A 175 -6.81 -7.52 -35.53
N THR A 176 -6.53 -7.78 -34.25
CA THR A 176 -5.40 -7.17 -33.54
C THR A 176 -4.11 -7.76 -34.12
N PHE A 177 -3.47 -7.03 -35.04
CA PHE A 177 -2.19 -7.44 -35.61
C PHE A 177 -1.17 -7.73 -34.49
N SER A 178 -0.26 -8.67 -34.76
CA SER A 178 0.77 -9.11 -33.80
C SER A 178 1.63 -7.98 -33.24
N TYR A 179 1.77 -6.85 -33.94
CA TYR A 179 2.57 -5.71 -33.51
C TYR A 179 1.98 -5.01 -32.27
N ASP A 180 0.68 -4.69 -32.27
CA ASP A 180 0.03 -4.02 -31.13
C ASP A 180 -0.12 -4.95 -29.93
N LEU A 181 -0.35 -6.24 -30.17
CA LEU A 181 -0.48 -7.23 -29.10
C LEU A 181 0.88 -7.53 -28.45
N ASN A 182 1.96 -7.52 -29.24
CA ASN A 182 3.32 -7.61 -28.72
C ASN A 182 3.75 -6.32 -27.99
N ALA A 183 3.37 -5.14 -28.49
CA ALA A 183 3.62 -3.88 -27.80
C ALA A 183 2.86 -3.81 -26.47
N ALA A 184 1.57 -4.18 -26.43
CA ALA A 184 0.80 -4.25 -25.20
C ALA A 184 1.35 -5.29 -24.21
N ARG A 185 1.79 -6.46 -24.70
CA ARG A 185 2.48 -7.47 -23.85
C ARG A 185 3.81 -6.96 -23.32
N GLU A 186 4.59 -6.25 -24.14
CA GLU A 186 5.81 -5.61 -23.67
C GLU A 186 5.52 -4.48 -22.70
N ASP A 187 4.46 -3.68 -22.86
CA ASP A 187 4.05 -2.67 -21.89
C ASP A 187 3.59 -3.32 -20.56
N ILE A 188 2.92 -4.48 -20.60
CA ILE A 188 2.60 -5.26 -19.41
C ILE A 188 3.88 -5.81 -18.77
N ARG A 189 4.81 -6.34 -19.56
CA ARG A 189 6.08 -6.86 -19.05
C ARG A 189 6.96 -5.74 -18.48
N VAL A 190 7.02 -4.60 -19.15
CA VAL A 190 7.76 -3.41 -18.75
C VAL A 190 7.07 -2.78 -17.55
N SER A 191 5.74 -2.73 -17.45
CA SER A 191 5.07 -2.23 -16.24
C SER A 191 5.29 -3.16 -15.05
N LYS A 192 5.21 -4.50 -15.23
CA LYS A 192 5.63 -5.49 -14.21
C LYS A 192 7.09 -5.25 -13.76
N ARG A 193 7.99 -4.91 -14.69
CA ARG A 193 9.42 -4.60 -14.41
C ARG A 193 9.69 -3.18 -13.89
N ALA A 194 8.90 -2.20 -14.29
CA ALA A 194 9.04 -0.81 -13.87
C ALA A 194 8.50 -0.65 -12.45
N GLN A 195 7.47 -1.41 -12.06
CA GLN A 195 7.01 -1.48 -10.67
C GLN A 195 8.04 -2.14 -9.74
N LEU A 196 8.83 -3.10 -10.23
CA LEU A 196 10.03 -3.60 -9.55
C LEU A 196 11.07 -2.49 -9.26
N ILE A 197 11.07 -1.40 -10.03
CA ILE A 197 12.06 -0.31 -9.96
C ILE A 197 11.50 0.95 -9.28
N ALA A 198 10.22 1.27 -9.48
CA ALA A 198 9.52 2.43 -8.90
C ALA A 198 9.17 2.24 -7.41
N LEU A 199 9.51 1.09 -6.83
CA LEU A 199 9.44 0.80 -5.40
C LEU A 199 10.78 1.08 -4.66
N ARG A 200 11.63 1.94 -5.24
CA ARG A 200 12.87 2.46 -4.63
C ARG A 200 12.75 3.91 -4.23
#